data_AF-A0A7C6IGC8-F1
#
_entry.id   AF-A0A7C6IGC8-F1
#
_cell.length_a   1.000
_cell.length_b   1.000
_cell.length_c   1.000
_cell.angle_alpha   90.00
_cell.angle_beta   90.00
_cell.angle_gamma   90.00
#
_symmetry.space_group_name_H-M   'P 1'
#
loop_
_entity.id
_entity.type
_entity.pdbx_description
1 polymer ?
#
loop_
_entity_poly.entity_id
_entity_poly.type
_entity_poly.pdbx_seq_one_letter_code
_entity_poly.pdbx_strand_id
1 'polypeptide(L)'
;MTDYKTALRALLVADQLPAHAGRIITGLRELGIDVLGWRAAEKYGGCEPEDMLTDEYLSLHSRPPIAESLHSLTVVSRGPDVPDREVTAAVAAGLGETPWMGTTTRIADGDAEAAALGDVEGVAVDMDADGRVCGIRFAGSGS
;
A
#
# COMPACT_ATOMS: atom_id res chain seq x y z
N MET A 1 -14.11 17.62 2.13
CA MET A 1 -13.40 16.33 2.24
C MET A 1 -12.53 16.20 1.02
N THR A 2 -11.34 15.65 1.19
CA THR A 2 -10.35 15.44 0.13
C THR A 2 -10.13 13.94 -0.03
N ASP A 3 -10.11 13.48 -1.27
CA ASP A 3 -9.80 12.10 -1.62
C ASP A 3 -8.34 11.98 -2.03
N TYR A 4 -7.69 10.95 -1.51
CA TYR A 4 -6.29 10.66 -1.69
C TYR A 4 -6.11 9.27 -2.30
N LYS A 5 -5.12 9.17 -3.19
CA LYS A 5 -4.58 7.90 -3.67
C LYS A 5 -3.10 7.86 -3.33
N THR A 6 -2.72 6.94 -2.46
CA THR A 6 -1.32 6.62 -2.20
C THR A 6 -0.95 5.41 -3.02
N ALA A 7 0.04 5.55 -3.90
CA ALA A 7 0.59 4.46 -4.68
C ALA A 7 2.07 4.29 -4.30
N LEU A 8 2.42 3.11 -3.80
CA LEU A 8 3.78 2.82 -3.36
C LEU A 8 4.19 1.40 -3.74
N ARG A 9 5.50 1.17 -3.80
CA ARG A 9 6.12 -0.13 -3.98
C ARG A 9 6.97 -0.41 -2.75
N ALA A 10 6.90 -1.60 -2.19
CA ALA A 10 7.67 -1.97 -1.01
C ALA A 10 8.09 -3.45 -1.08
N LEU A 11 9.25 -3.75 -0.52
CA LEU A 11 9.75 -5.13 -0.40
C LEU A 11 9.10 -5.79 0.82
N LEU A 12 7.96 -6.45 0.63
CA LEU A 12 7.15 -6.98 1.72
C LEU A 12 7.10 -8.50 1.72
N VAL A 13 7.06 -9.07 2.92
CA VAL A 13 6.71 -10.47 3.13
C VAL A 13 5.19 -10.60 3.07
N ALA A 14 4.66 -11.49 2.22
CA ALA A 14 3.22 -11.64 2.03
C ALA A 14 2.44 -11.87 3.34
N ASP A 15 2.98 -12.69 4.24
CA ASP A 15 2.38 -12.98 5.56
C ASP A 15 2.30 -11.76 6.49
N GLN A 16 3.11 -10.73 6.24
CA GLN A 16 3.14 -9.50 7.03
C GLN A 16 2.19 -8.42 6.48
N LEU A 17 1.65 -8.59 5.27
CA LEU A 17 0.76 -7.62 4.63
C LEU A 17 -0.41 -7.17 5.53
N PRO A 18 -1.14 -8.06 6.24
CA PRO A 18 -2.22 -7.64 7.13
C PRO A 18 -1.73 -6.75 8.28
N ALA A 19 -0.55 -7.03 8.82
CA ALA A 19 0.04 -6.24 9.90
C ALA A 19 0.51 -4.86 9.43
N HIS A 20 1.01 -4.75 8.19
CA HIS A 20 1.31 -3.46 7.57
C HIS A 20 0.02 -2.68 7.28
N ALA A 21 -1.00 -3.31 6.72
CA ALA A 21 -2.30 -2.69 6.47
C ALA A 21 -2.89 -2.11 7.76
N GLY A 22 -2.91 -2.88 8.87
CA GLY A 22 -3.42 -2.41 10.16
C GLY A 22 -2.68 -1.17 10.70
N ARG A 23 -1.35 -1.13 10.53
CA ARG A 23 -0.54 0.04 10.94
C ARG A 23 -0.80 1.26 10.07
N ILE A 24 -0.87 1.09 8.75
CA ILE A 24 -1.19 2.16 7.79
C ILE A 24 -2.55 2.78 8.13
N ILE A 25 -3.56 1.93 8.33
CA ILE A 25 -4.92 2.38 8.67
C ILE A 25 -4.92 3.16 9.99
N THR A 26 -4.20 2.67 11.00
CA THR A 26 -4.10 3.35 12.30
C THR A 26 -3.45 4.73 12.14
N GLY A 27 -2.33 4.83 11.41
CA GLY A 27 -1.64 6.10 11.18
C GLY A 27 -2.47 7.11 10.38
N LEU A 28 -3.23 6.66 9.38
CA LEU A 28 -4.14 7.54 8.64
C LEU A 28 -5.30 8.03 9.51
N ARG A 29 -5.82 7.18 10.40
CA ARG A 29 -6.87 7.58 11.35
C ARG A 29 -6.43 8.63 12.35
N GLU A 30 -5.17 8.60 12.78
CA GLU A 30 -4.60 9.65 13.64
C GLU A 30 -4.60 11.03 12.96
N LEU A 31 -4.60 11.06 11.62
CA LEU A 31 -4.77 12.28 10.81
C LEU A 31 -6.24 12.63 10.52
N GLY A 32 -7.21 11.85 11.03
CA GLY A 32 -8.63 11.99 10.69
C GLY A 32 -8.96 11.56 9.26
N ILE A 33 -8.12 10.70 8.66
CA ILE A 33 -8.30 10.16 7.31
C ILE A 33 -8.83 8.73 7.41
N ASP A 34 -9.96 8.48 6.76
CA ASP A 34 -10.57 7.16 6.63
C ASP A 34 -10.05 6.44 5.39
N VAL A 35 -9.75 5.15 5.52
CA VAL A 35 -9.33 4.31 4.40
C VAL A 35 -10.58 3.73 3.73
N LEU A 36 -10.77 4.07 2.45
CA LEU A 36 -11.87 3.58 1.62
C LEU A 36 -11.51 2.25 0.94
N GLY A 37 -10.23 2.06 0.63
CA GLY A 37 -9.74 0.84 -0.01
C GLY A 37 -8.24 0.68 0.17
N TRP A 38 -7.80 -0.57 0.36
CA TRP A 38 -6.39 -0.93 0.43
C TRP A 38 -6.16 -2.17 -0.43
N ARG A 39 -5.05 -2.18 -1.17
CA ARG A 39 -4.69 -3.29 -2.08
C ARG A 39 -3.19 -3.49 -2.11
N ALA A 40 -2.77 -4.76 -2.22
CA ALA A 40 -1.39 -5.18 -2.42
C ALA A 40 -1.31 -6.18 -3.57
N ALA A 41 -0.54 -5.87 -4.60
CA ALA A 41 -0.27 -6.80 -5.69
C ALA A 41 1.21 -7.16 -5.70
N GLU A 42 1.50 -8.47 -5.68
CA GLU A 42 2.84 -8.98 -5.91
C GLU A 42 3.25 -8.71 -7.36
N LYS A 43 4.38 -8.05 -7.55
CA LYS A 43 5.05 -7.85 -8.83
C LYS A 43 6.15 -8.89 -8.91
N TYR A 44 6.01 -9.88 -9.80
CA TYR A 44 7.10 -10.77 -10.16
C TYR A 44 8.15 -9.98 -10.95
N GLY A 45 9.38 -9.98 -10.42
CA GLY A 45 10.52 -9.26 -10.99
C GLY A 45 10.70 -9.60 -12.47
N GLY A 46 10.53 -8.60 -13.31
CA GLY A 46 10.49 -8.75 -14.76
C GLY A 46 11.19 -7.57 -15.43
N CYS A 47 12.53 -7.60 -15.42
CA CYS A 47 13.45 -6.85 -16.30
C CYS A 47 13.22 -5.33 -16.48
N GLU A 48 12.45 -4.68 -15.62
CA GLU A 48 12.40 -3.22 -15.52
C GLU A 48 13.50 -2.72 -14.56
N PRO A 49 13.81 -1.42 -14.46
CA PRO A 49 14.87 -0.86 -13.60
C PRO A 49 14.58 -0.94 -12.08
N GLU A 50 14.04 -2.08 -11.64
CA GLU A 50 13.62 -2.46 -10.29
C GLU A 50 14.81 -2.94 -9.42
N ASP A 51 16.02 -3.00 -9.99
CA ASP A 51 17.25 -3.30 -9.27
C ASP A 51 17.56 -2.28 -8.15
N MET A 52 17.08 -1.03 -8.21
CA MET A 52 17.48 -0.01 -7.22
C MET A 52 17.05 -0.29 -5.76
N LEU A 53 15.86 -0.86 -5.54
CA LEU A 53 15.43 -1.21 -4.16
C LEU A 53 16.15 -2.46 -3.64
N THR A 54 16.44 -3.40 -4.54
CA THR A 54 17.22 -4.59 -4.25
C THR A 54 18.69 -4.23 -3.96
N ASP A 55 19.27 -3.35 -4.78
CA ASP A 55 20.61 -2.75 -4.58
C ASP A 55 20.69 -1.96 -3.28
N GLU A 56 19.68 -1.13 -2.96
CA GLU A 56 19.65 -0.39 -1.70
C GLU A 56 19.60 -1.35 -0.49
N TYR A 57 18.76 -2.38 -0.54
CA TYR A 57 18.69 -3.38 0.53
C TYR A 57 19.99 -4.18 0.65
N LEU A 58 20.59 -4.60 -0.47
CA LEU A 58 21.89 -5.27 -0.50
C LEU A 58 22.99 -4.38 0.08
N SER A 59 22.97 -3.09 -0.23
CA SER A 59 23.90 -2.09 0.30
C SER A 59 23.74 -1.93 1.83
N LEU A 60 22.51 -1.85 2.31
CA LEU A 60 22.21 -1.66 3.74
C LEU A 60 22.44 -2.91 4.58
N HIS A 61 22.19 -4.10 4.03
CA HIS A 61 22.11 -5.34 4.81
C HIS A 61 23.13 -6.40 4.43
N SER A 62 23.94 -6.19 3.37
CA SER A 62 25.00 -7.10 2.91
C SER A 62 24.54 -8.55 2.71
N ARG A 63 23.26 -8.77 2.45
CA ARG A 63 22.63 -10.06 2.17
C ARG A 63 21.42 -9.86 1.27
N PRO A 64 21.13 -10.79 0.33
CA PRO A 64 19.90 -10.73 -0.44
C PRO A 64 18.69 -10.77 0.50
N PRO A 65 17.63 -10.00 0.23
CA PRO A 65 16.40 -10.07 1.01
C PRO A 65 15.90 -11.52 1.01
N ILE A 66 15.52 -12.03 2.19
CA ILE A 66 15.20 -13.46 2.40
C ILE A 66 13.74 -13.77 1.97
N ALA A 67 13.01 -12.76 1.48
CA ALA A 67 11.70 -12.89 0.83
C ALA A 67 11.50 -11.67 -0.10
N GLU A 68 11.50 -11.88 -1.43
CA GLU A 68 11.66 -10.84 -2.46
C GLU A 68 10.43 -10.70 -3.36
N SER A 69 9.27 -10.49 -2.75
CA SER A 69 8.10 -10.09 -3.52
C SER A 69 7.98 -8.58 -3.44
N LEU A 70 8.34 -7.90 -4.53
CA LEU A 70 8.06 -6.48 -4.67
C LEU A 70 6.54 -6.32 -4.69
N HIS A 71 5.96 -5.65 -3.70
CA HIS A 71 4.53 -5.42 -3.64
C HIS A 71 4.21 -4.00 -4.09
N SER A 72 3.30 -3.86 -5.05
CA SER A 72 2.65 -2.59 -5.35
C SER A 72 1.47 -2.41 -4.41
N LEU A 73 1.53 -1.43 -3.52
CA LEU A 73 0.44 -1.08 -2.63
C LEU A 73 -0.32 0.15 -3.16
N THR A 74 -1.64 0.07 -3.14
CA THR A 74 -2.52 1.21 -3.40
C THR A 74 -3.45 1.41 -2.21
N VAL A 75 -3.46 2.62 -1.67
CA VAL A 75 -4.34 3.04 -0.57
C VAL A 75 -5.21 4.18 -1.08
N VAL A 76 -6.52 3.99 -1.06
CA VAL A 76 -7.50 5.04 -1.32
C VAL A 76 -8.10 5.47 -0.01
N SER A 77 -8.06 6.76 0.26
CA SER A 77 -8.47 7.31 1.56
C SER A 77 -9.12 8.67 1.43
N ARG A 78 -9.90 9.07 2.43
CA ARG A 78 -10.73 10.28 2.43
C ARG A 78 -10.65 10.96 3.78
N GLY A 79 -10.48 12.28 3.79
CA GLY A 79 -10.33 13.00 5.06
C GLY A 79 -10.33 14.52 4.94
N PRO A 80 -9.87 15.23 5.97
CA PRO A 80 -9.62 16.68 5.92
C PRO A 80 -8.50 17.00 4.92
N ASP A 81 -8.35 18.28 4.55
CA ASP A 81 -7.31 18.73 3.62
C ASP A 81 -5.92 18.74 4.30
N VAL A 82 -5.32 17.55 4.36
CA VAL A 82 -3.95 17.30 4.83
C VAL A 82 -2.98 17.39 3.64
N PRO A 83 -1.76 17.94 3.83
CA PRO A 83 -0.74 17.95 2.78
C PRO A 83 -0.34 16.54 2.33
N ASP A 84 -0.18 16.34 1.01
CA ASP A 84 0.08 15.03 0.40
C ASP A 84 1.33 14.33 0.97
N ARG A 85 2.35 15.11 1.35
CA ARG A 85 3.57 14.60 2.01
C ARG A 85 3.28 13.98 3.38
N GLU A 86 2.32 14.52 4.12
CA GLU A 86 1.97 14.06 5.47
C GLU A 86 1.14 12.78 5.39
N VAL A 87 0.23 12.70 4.40
CA VAL A 87 -0.47 11.46 4.07
C VAL A 87 0.52 10.37 3.65
N THR A 88 1.48 10.71 2.77
CA THR A 88 2.54 9.77 2.35
C THR A 88 3.36 9.30 3.54
N ALA A 89 3.76 10.22 4.43
CA ALA A 89 4.54 9.89 5.62
C ALA A 89 3.78 8.96 6.59
N ALA A 90 2.46 9.16 6.77
CA ALA A 90 1.64 8.28 7.60
C ALA A 90 1.53 6.87 7.00
N VAL A 91 1.36 6.74 5.69
CA VAL A 91 1.36 5.44 5.02
C VAL A 91 2.75 4.79 5.11
N ALA A 92 3.81 5.53 4.85
CA ALA A 92 5.18 5.05 4.94
C ALA A 92 5.55 4.58 6.36
N ALA A 93 5.11 5.29 7.40
CA ALA A 93 5.33 4.89 8.79
C ALA A 93 4.72 3.51 9.10
N GLY A 94 3.59 3.17 8.46
CA GLY A 94 2.96 1.84 8.58
C GLY A 94 3.79 0.70 7.97
N LEU A 95 4.73 1.01 7.06
CA LEU A 95 5.66 0.04 6.47
C LEU A 95 6.86 -0.24 7.40
N GLY A 96 7.12 0.62 8.39
CA GLY A 96 8.28 0.51 9.28
C GLY A 96 9.60 0.74 8.54
N GLU A 97 10.61 -0.08 8.82
CA GLU A 97 11.94 0.00 8.18
C GLU A 97 12.01 -0.64 6.79
N THR A 98 10.86 -1.06 6.24
CA THR A 98 10.81 -1.68 4.92
C THR A 98 11.18 -0.68 3.83
N PRO A 99 12.11 -0.99 2.90
CA PRO A 99 12.38 -0.12 1.76
C PRO A 99 11.13 0.07 0.91
N TRP A 100 10.85 1.32 0.55
CA TRP A 100 9.68 1.66 -0.25
C TRP A 100 9.93 2.85 -1.16
N MET A 101 9.15 2.95 -2.23
CA MET A 101 9.13 4.09 -3.15
C MET A 101 7.68 4.39 -3.53
N GLY A 102 7.26 5.65 -3.47
CA GLY A 102 5.89 6.01 -3.82
C GLY A 102 5.52 7.43 -3.42
N THR A 103 4.28 7.80 -3.67
CA THR A 103 3.72 9.09 -3.26
C THR A 103 2.22 9.04 -3.12
N THR A 104 1.67 10.04 -2.44
CA THR A 104 0.25 10.35 -2.42
C THR A 104 -0.06 11.40 -3.49
N THR A 105 -1.21 11.26 -4.12
CA THR A 105 -1.83 12.29 -4.97
C THR A 105 -3.28 12.50 -4.57
N ARG A 106 -3.80 13.71 -4.75
CA ARG A 106 -5.23 14.00 -4.63
C ARG A 106 -5.97 13.47 -5.87
N ILE A 107 -7.16 12.93 -5.67
CA ILE A 107 -8.04 12.45 -6.75
C ILE A 107 -9.38 13.19 -6.70
N ALA A 108 -10.06 13.30 -7.83
CA ALA A 108 -11.35 13.97 -7.90
C ALA A 108 -12.42 13.16 -7.15
N ASP A 109 -13.44 13.87 -6.64
CA ASP A 109 -14.58 13.26 -5.97
C ASP A 109 -15.33 12.35 -6.96
N GLY A 110 -15.54 11.08 -6.60
CA GLY A 110 -16.12 10.04 -7.47
C GLY A 110 -15.10 9.08 -8.10
N ASP A 111 -13.83 9.47 -8.24
CA ASP A 111 -12.75 8.57 -8.67
C ASP A 111 -12.27 7.66 -7.53
N ALA A 112 -12.54 8.02 -6.28
CA ALA A 112 -12.13 7.24 -5.11
C ALA A 112 -12.81 5.88 -5.04
N GLU A 113 -14.11 5.79 -5.29
CA GLU A 113 -14.81 4.49 -5.33
C GLU A 113 -14.33 3.64 -6.50
N ALA A 114 -14.15 4.22 -7.69
CA ALA A 114 -13.61 3.51 -8.84
C ALA A 114 -12.17 3.02 -8.60
N ALA A 115 -11.32 3.83 -7.96
CA ALA A 115 -9.96 3.45 -7.60
C ALA A 115 -9.91 2.40 -6.47
N ALA A 116 -10.89 2.42 -5.55
CA ALA A 116 -11.03 1.42 -4.50
C ALA A 116 -11.59 0.09 -5.04
N LEU A 117 -12.39 0.13 -6.12
CA LEU A 117 -13.12 -1.02 -6.69
C LEU A 117 -12.49 -1.64 -7.95
N GLY A 118 -11.63 -0.94 -8.69
CA GLY A 118 -11.18 -1.36 -10.02
C GLY A 118 -10.66 -2.80 -10.14
N ASP A 119 -11.05 -3.51 -11.20
CA ASP A 119 -10.63 -4.88 -11.53
C ASP A 119 -9.10 -5.03 -11.62
N VAL A 120 -8.48 -5.81 -10.73
CA VAL A 120 -7.06 -6.20 -10.84
C VAL A 120 -6.75 -7.48 -10.07
N GLU A 121 -5.86 -8.30 -10.64
CA GLU A 121 -5.24 -9.48 -10.03
C GLU A 121 -4.35 -9.10 -8.83
N GLY A 122 -4.49 -9.79 -7.68
CA GLY A 122 -3.67 -9.52 -6.48
C GLY A 122 -4.33 -9.85 -5.14
N VAL A 123 -3.73 -9.40 -4.04
CA VAL A 123 -4.24 -9.57 -2.66
C VAL A 123 -4.97 -8.30 -2.20
N ALA A 124 -6.28 -8.40 -2.02
CA ALA A 124 -7.07 -7.38 -1.35
C ALA A 124 -7.14 -7.69 0.16
N VAL A 125 -6.98 -6.68 1.01
CA VAL A 125 -7.37 -6.83 2.43
C VAL A 125 -8.82 -6.40 2.56
N ASP A 126 -9.62 -7.30 3.11
CA ASP A 126 -10.97 -7.00 3.52
C ASP A 126 -10.97 -6.19 4.80
N MET A 127 -11.68 -5.08 4.74
CA MET A 127 -11.94 -4.23 5.90
C MET A 127 -13.39 -4.39 6.35
N ASP A 128 -13.64 -4.41 7.66
CA ASP A 128 -14.99 -4.23 8.18
C ASP A 128 -15.47 -2.78 8.03
N ALA A 129 -16.73 -2.53 8.40
CA ALA A 129 -17.32 -1.20 8.41
C ALA A 129 -16.59 -0.22 9.37
N ASP A 130 -15.86 -0.76 10.35
CA ASP A 130 -15.01 -0.01 11.27
C ASP A 130 -13.56 0.10 10.75
N GLY A 131 -13.33 -0.15 9.46
CA GLY A 131 -12.05 -0.13 8.75
C GLY A 131 -10.95 -0.98 9.39
N ARG A 132 -11.28 -2.00 10.17
CA ARG A 132 -10.31 -2.99 10.67
C ARG A 132 -10.14 -4.09 9.64
N VAL A 133 -8.93 -4.63 9.58
CA VAL A 133 -8.61 -5.79 8.75
C VAL A 133 -9.36 -7.02 9.27
N CYS A 134 -10.28 -7.54 8.47
CA CYS A 134 -11.11 -8.70 8.81
C CYS A 134 -10.87 -9.92 7.92
N GLY A 135 -10.11 -9.77 6.85
CA GLY A 135 -9.73 -10.88 5.98
C GLY A 135 -8.75 -10.45 4.90
N ILE A 136 -8.26 -11.44 4.16
CA ILE A 136 -7.55 -11.23 2.90
C ILE A 136 -8.30 -11.99 1.81
N ARG A 137 -8.58 -11.30 0.71
CA ARG A 137 -9.15 -11.88 -0.50
C ARG A 137 -8.08 -11.93 -1.57
N PHE A 138 -7.80 -13.12 -2.07
CA PHE A 138 -7.00 -13.30 -3.27
C PHE A 138 -7.92 -13.13 -4.47
N ALA A 139 -7.72 -12.06 -5.26
CA ALA A 139 -8.33 -11.94 -6.57
C ALA A 139 -7.53 -12.82 -7.53
N GLY A 140 -7.97 -14.07 -7.68
CA GLY A 140 -7.38 -15.04 -8.61
C GLY A 140 -7.87 -14.80 -10.04
N SER A 141 -6.94 -14.91 -10.98
CA SER A 141 -7.20 -15.02 -12.42
C SER A 141 -8.25 -16.11 -12.66
N GLY A 142 -9.43 -15.73 -13.14
CA GLY A 142 -10.36 -16.70 -13.74
C GLY A 142 -9.66 -17.36 -14.91
N SER A 143 -9.57 -18.69 -14.87
CA SER A 143 -8.95 -19.54 -15.89
C SER A 143 -9.62 -19.42 -17.27
#